data_AF-A0A938D1Q3-F1
#
_entry.id   AF-A0A938D1Q3-F1
#
_cell.length_a   1.000
_cell.length_b   1.000
_cell.length_c   1.000
_cell.angle_alpha   90.00
_cell.angle_beta   90.00
_cell.angle_gamma   90.00
#
_symmetry.space_group_name_H-M   'P 1'
#
loop_
_entity.id
_entity.type
_entity.pdbx_description
1 polymer ?
#
loop_
_entity_poly.entity_id
_entity_poly.type
_entity_poly.pdbx_seq_one_letter_code
_entity_poly.pdbx_strand_id
1 'polypeptide(L)'
;MKIGFAGLGKMGTAMGLRLIDQGNTLTVWNRTPGRAGALLAKGATEVKSSAELAAGNDLVISMLFDDDAVVEVYTSKHGILSGDVAGKVLVEMGTLRPETPRKLAPLVKARGAGFLDAPVGGSVNPAREGKLLIIVGGDADDFARAKPVLQDL
;
A
#
# COMPACT_ATOMS: atom_id res chain seq x y z
N MET A 1 -0.99 -12.17 6.87
CA MET A 1 0.02 -11.14 7.19
C MET A 1 -0.67 -9.85 7.66
N LYS A 2 0.02 -8.92 8.31
CA LYS A 2 -0.56 -7.62 8.72
C LYS A 2 -0.19 -6.53 7.70
N ILE A 3 -1.19 -5.89 7.10
CA ILE A 3 -1.01 -5.00 5.95
C ILE A 3 -1.69 -3.65 6.25
N GLY A 4 -0.91 -2.57 6.14
CA GLY A 4 -1.43 -1.21 6.01
C GLY A 4 -1.83 -0.93 4.56
N PHE A 5 -2.97 -0.31 4.31
CA PHE A 5 -3.45 0.00 2.95
C PHE A 5 -3.88 1.46 2.83
N ALA A 6 -3.16 2.24 2.04
CA ALA A 6 -3.48 3.63 1.71
C ALA A 6 -4.20 3.72 0.36
N GLY A 7 -5.36 4.37 0.35
CA GLY A 7 -6.11 4.66 -0.88
C GLY A 7 -7.25 3.69 -1.12
N LEU A 8 -8.47 4.13 -0.85
CA LEU A 8 -9.68 3.30 -0.90
C LEU A 8 -10.58 3.71 -2.07
N GLY A 9 -9.96 3.90 -3.24
CA GLY A 9 -10.67 4.02 -4.52
C GLY A 9 -11.24 2.67 -4.98
N LYS A 10 -11.74 2.61 -6.22
CA LYS A 10 -12.30 1.36 -6.78
C LYS A 10 -11.29 0.20 -6.76
N MET A 11 -10.07 0.46 -7.21
CA MET A 11 -8.97 -0.52 -7.20
C MET A 11 -8.57 -0.89 -5.77
N GLY A 12 -8.22 0.10 -4.93
CA GLY A 12 -7.78 -0.16 -3.56
C GLY A 12 -8.80 -0.90 -2.70
N THR A 13 -10.09 -0.60 -2.86
CA THR A 13 -11.16 -1.33 -2.15
C THR A 13 -11.24 -2.79 -2.62
N ALA A 14 -11.14 -3.04 -3.92
CA ALA A 14 -11.16 -4.39 -4.46
C ALA A 14 -9.94 -5.22 -4.02
N MET A 15 -8.75 -4.62 -4.08
CA MET A 15 -7.51 -5.23 -3.60
C MET A 15 -7.59 -5.51 -2.09
N GLY A 16 -8.07 -4.56 -1.28
CA GLY A 16 -8.20 -4.76 0.16
C GLY A 16 -9.18 -5.88 0.53
N LEU A 17 -10.33 -5.96 -0.14
CA LEU A 17 -11.29 -7.05 0.08
C LEU A 17 -10.68 -8.41 -0.27
N ARG A 18 -9.97 -8.49 -1.40
CA ARG A 18 -9.26 -9.69 -1.82
C ARG A 18 -8.24 -10.13 -0.77
N LEU A 19 -7.42 -9.22 -0.27
CA LEU A 19 -6.43 -9.51 0.76
C LEU A 19 -7.06 -10.05 2.05
N ILE A 20 -8.19 -9.49 2.48
CA ILE A 20 -8.95 -10.02 3.64
C ILE A 20 -9.46 -11.42 3.35
N ASP A 21 -10.03 -11.66 2.16
CA ASP A 21 -10.52 -12.98 1.75
C ASP A 21 -9.39 -14.03 1.62
N GLN A 22 -8.12 -13.60 1.56
CA GLN A 22 -6.93 -14.48 1.65
C GLN A 22 -6.38 -14.62 3.08
N GLY A 23 -7.11 -14.13 4.09
CA GLY A 23 -6.76 -14.31 5.50
C GLY A 23 -5.76 -13.28 6.04
N ASN A 24 -5.55 -12.16 5.33
CA ASN A 24 -4.72 -11.07 5.82
C ASN A 24 -5.49 -10.14 6.77
N THR A 25 -4.78 -9.55 7.73
CA THR A 25 -5.31 -8.50 8.61
C THR A 25 -5.02 -7.14 8.00
N LEU A 26 -6.04 -6.32 7.83
CA LEU A 26 -5.92 -5.03 7.14
C LEU A 26 -6.17 -3.84 8.07
N THR A 27 -5.20 -2.93 8.08
CA THR A 27 -5.37 -1.56 8.58
C THR A 27 -5.47 -0.63 7.39
N VAL A 28 -6.48 0.22 7.32
CA VAL A 28 -6.81 0.98 6.11
C VAL A 28 -6.89 2.48 6.40
N TRP A 29 -6.51 3.27 5.41
CA TRP A 29 -6.62 4.72 5.46
C TRP A 29 -6.98 5.28 4.09
N ASN A 30 -7.78 6.34 4.08
CA ASN A 30 -8.04 7.12 2.89
C ASN A 30 -8.12 8.61 3.24
N ARG A 31 -7.59 9.48 2.36
CA ARG A 31 -7.63 10.94 2.54
C ARG A 31 -9.04 11.47 2.77
N THR A 32 -10.02 10.95 2.03
CA THR A 32 -11.44 11.24 2.25
C THR A 32 -12.01 10.21 3.24
N PRO A 33 -12.50 10.64 4.42
CA PRO A 33 -13.14 9.74 5.38
C PRO A 33 -14.36 9.02 4.80
N GLY A 34 -14.75 7.90 5.42
CA GLY A 34 -15.98 7.17 5.07
C GLY A 34 -15.87 6.28 3.84
N ARG A 35 -14.67 6.10 3.28
CA ARG A 35 -14.42 5.17 2.15
C ARG A 35 -14.17 3.73 2.60
N ALA A 36 -13.96 3.49 3.89
CA ALA A 36 -13.59 2.18 4.42
C ALA A 36 -14.77 1.21 4.66
N GLY A 37 -16.03 1.63 4.49
CA GLY A 37 -17.21 0.87 4.93
C GLY A 37 -17.24 -0.61 4.51
N ALA A 38 -16.91 -0.91 3.25
CA ALA A 38 -16.88 -2.30 2.76
C ALA A 38 -15.78 -3.15 3.42
N LEU A 39 -14.63 -2.55 3.72
CA LEU A 39 -13.49 -3.22 4.36
C LEU A 39 -13.73 -3.39 5.86
N LEU A 40 -14.32 -2.39 6.52
CA LEU A 40 -14.72 -2.46 7.93
C LEU A 40 -15.75 -3.56 8.16
N ALA A 41 -16.73 -3.71 7.26
CA ALA A 41 -17.71 -4.80 7.31
C ALA A 41 -17.08 -6.21 7.20
N LYS A 42 -15.83 -6.29 6.72
CA LYS A 42 -15.03 -7.51 6.60
C LYS A 42 -13.94 -7.62 7.67
N GLY A 43 -13.92 -6.72 8.65
CA GLY A 43 -12.99 -6.79 9.79
C GLY A 43 -11.69 -5.99 9.63
N ALA A 44 -11.58 -5.10 8.63
CA ALA A 44 -10.49 -4.15 8.58
C ALA A 44 -10.57 -3.11 9.73
N THR A 45 -9.44 -2.50 10.06
CA THR A 45 -9.36 -1.38 11.02
C THR A 45 -9.05 -0.09 10.29
N GLU A 46 -9.88 0.95 10.41
CA GLU A 46 -9.60 2.27 9.84
C GLU A 46 -8.80 3.13 10.82
N VAL A 47 -7.75 3.79 10.32
CA VAL A 47 -6.91 4.74 11.08
C VAL A 47 -7.13 6.17 10.63
N LYS A 48 -6.66 7.15 11.40
CA LYS A 48 -6.94 8.58 11.14
C LYS A 48 -5.89 9.26 10.27
N SER A 49 -4.69 8.70 10.19
CA SER A 49 -3.58 9.22 9.38
C SER A 49 -2.87 8.10 8.62
N SER A 50 -2.20 8.43 7.50
CA SER A 50 -1.39 7.44 6.79
C SER A 50 -0.13 7.05 7.58
N ALA A 51 0.35 7.91 8.49
CA ALA A 51 1.41 7.57 9.45
C ALA A 51 1.08 6.34 10.31
N GLU A 52 -0.19 6.18 10.69
CA GLU A 52 -0.65 5.06 11.53
C GLU A 52 -0.67 3.72 10.77
N LEU A 53 -0.62 3.72 9.44
CA LEU A 53 -0.61 2.49 8.64
C LEU A 53 0.62 1.62 8.88
N ALA A 54 1.76 2.23 9.24
CA ALA A 54 2.97 1.47 9.49
C ALA A 54 2.93 0.77 10.86
N ALA A 55 2.22 1.35 11.84
CA ALA A 55 2.17 0.83 13.20
C ALA A 55 1.54 -0.57 13.24
N GLY A 56 2.31 -1.55 13.69
CA GLY A 56 1.84 -2.93 13.86
C GLY A 56 1.65 -3.73 12.56
N ASN A 57 1.98 -3.17 11.39
CA ASN A 57 1.93 -3.86 10.10
C ASN A 57 3.33 -4.25 9.60
N ASP A 58 3.40 -5.32 8.81
CA ASP A 58 4.64 -5.83 8.21
C ASP A 58 4.91 -5.13 6.87
N LEU A 59 3.83 -4.84 6.14
CA LEU A 59 3.84 -4.12 4.86
C LEU A 59 2.84 -2.96 4.87
N VAL A 60 3.14 -1.93 4.07
CA VAL A 60 2.18 -0.88 3.73
C VAL A 60 2.07 -0.80 2.21
N ILE A 61 0.86 -1.00 1.69
CA ILE A 61 0.53 -0.84 0.28
C ILE A 61 -0.11 0.53 0.08
N SER A 62 0.27 1.23 -0.98
CA SER A 62 -0.40 2.44 -1.45
C SER A 62 -0.93 2.26 -2.88
N MET A 63 -2.19 2.63 -3.08
CA MET A 63 -2.86 2.61 -4.39
C MET A 63 -3.61 3.94 -4.58
N LEU A 64 -2.88 4.93 -5.08
CA LEU A 64 -3.30 6.34 -5.12
C LEU A 64 -3.49 6.84 -6.55
N PHE A 65 -4.08 8.03 -6.68
CA PHE A 65 -4.57 8.53 -7.96
C PHE A 65 -3.47 9.06 -8.88
N ASP A 66 -2.53 9.84 -8.33
CA ASP A 66 -1.46 10.50 -9.07
C ASP A 66 -0.21 10.69 -8.20
N ASP A 67 0.86 11.16 -8.82
CA ASP A 67 2.15 11.43 -8.20
C ASP A 67 2.06 12.38 -6.99
N ASP A 68 1.26 13.44 -7.08
CA ASP A 68 1.15 14.44 -6.01
C ASP A 68 0.46 13.84 -4.77
N ALA A 69 -0.59 13.05 -4.97
CA ALA A 69 -1.25 12.30 -3.91
C ALA A 69 -0.28 11.32 -3.23
N VAL A 70 0.56 10.61 -4.00
CA VAL A 70 1.56 9.70 -3.43
C VAL A 70 2.58 10.47 -2.60
N VAL A 71 3.16 11.53 -3.14
CA VAL A 71 4.15 12.34 -2.42
C VAL A 71 3.56 12.91 -1.14
N GLU A 72 2.33 13.45 -1.17
CA GLU A 72 1.62 13.97 0.00
C GLU A 72 1.42 12.88 1.07
N VAL A 73 0.92 11.71 0.66
CA VAL A 73 0.62 10.59 1.58
C VAL A 73 1.87 10.02 2.22
N TYR A 74 3.01 10.04 1.52
CA TYR A 74 4.29 9.59 2.08
C TYR A 74 4.94 10.64 2.96
N THR A 75 4.98 11.91 2.54
CA THR A 75 5.93 12.90 3.08
C THR A 75 5.31 14.00 3.94
N SER A 76 3.98 14.10 4.00
CA SER A 76 3.31 15.08 4.87
C SER A 76 3.61 14.87 6.35
N LYS A 77 3.28 15.86 7.19
CA LYS A 77 3.46 15.80 8.66
C LYS A 77 2.82 14.54 9.28
N HIS A 78 1.71 14.08 8.71
CA HIS A 78 0.98 12.88 9.14
C HIS A 78 1.04 11.76 8.07
N GLY A 79 2.09 11.81 7.23
CA GLY A 79 2.35 10.88 6.15
C GLY A 79 2.97 9.56 6.62
N ILE A 80 3.03 8.57 5.73
CA ILE A 80 3.60 7.24 6.01
C ILE A 80 5.00 7.35 6.63
N LEU A 81 5.85 8.23 6.08
CA LEU A 81 7.23 8.39 6.55
C LEU A 81 7.36 9.10 7.90
N SER A 82 6.29 9.66 8.47
CA SER A 82 6.30 10.16 9.84
C SER A 82 5.92 9.08 10.87
N GLY A 83 5.43 7.92 10.41
CA GLY A 83 5.15 6.75 11.23
C GLY A 83 6.35 5.86 11.54
N ASP A 84 6.11 4.78 12.27
CA ASP A 84 7.09 3.73 12.57
C ASP A 84 7.26 2.81 11.36
N VAL A 85 8.12 3.17 10.41
CA VAL A 85 8.32 2.41 9.16
C VAL A 85 9.53 1.47 9.19
N ALA A 86 10.41 1.59 10.19
CA ALA A 86 11.68 0.86 10.22
C ALA A 86 11.46 -0.66 10.17
N GLY A 87 12.25 -1.34 9.34
CA GLY A 87 12.18 -2.79 9.12
C GLY A 87 11.02 -3.27 8.23
N LYS A 88 10.10 -2.39 7.82
CA LYS A 88 8.92 -2.73 7.00
C LYS A 88 9.21 -2.63 5.50
N VAL A 89 8.25 -3.07 4.68
CA VAL A 89 8.27 -2.84 3.22
C VAL A 89 7.10 -1.95 2.83
N LEU A 90 7.39 -0.82 2.18
CA LEU A 90 6.40 0.04 1.56
C LEU A 90 6.29 -0.32 0.07
N VAL A 91 5.07 -0.56 -0.40
CA VAL A 91 4.79 -1.00 -1.77
C VAL A 91 3.86 0.02 -2.42
N GLU A 92 4.40 0.79 -3.36
CA GLU A 92 3.60 1.72 -4.17
C GLU A 92 3.10 1.00 -5.42
N MET A 93 1.77 0.92 -5.59
CA MET A 93 1.13 0.16 -6.67
C MET A 93 0.41 1.06 -7.69
N GLY A 94 0.44 2.37 -7.49
CA GLY A 94 -0.10 3.36 -8.43
C GLY A 94 0.67 3.41 -9.74
N THR A 95 0.01 3.92 -10.78
CA THR A 95 0.66 4.20 -12.07
C THR A 95 1.22 5.62 -12.05
N LEU A 96 2.52 5.75 -11.80
CA LEU A 96 3.20 7.02 -11.58
C LEU A 96 4.23 7.32 -12.67
N ARG A 97 4.70 8.56 -12.72
CA ARG A 97 5.91 8.87 -13.49
C ARG A 97 7.12 8.22 -12.82
N PRO A 98 8.11 7.70 -13.57
CA PRO A 98 9.28 7.03 -13.01
C PRO A 98 10.07 7.86 -11.99
N GLU A 99 10.02 9.19 -12.08
CA GLU A 99 10.72 10.11 -11.17
C GLU A 99 10.16 10.06 -9.75
N THR A 100 8.87 9.76 -9.57
CA THR A 100 8.22 9.75 -8.25
C THR A 100 8.73 8.63 -7.35
N PRO A 101 8.67 7.33 -7.74
CA PRO A 101 9.26 6.26 -6.94
C PRO A 101 10.77 6.43 -6.77
N ARG A 102 11.49 6.96 -7.77
CA ARG A 102 12.94 7.29 -7.65
C ARG A 102 13.24 8.35 -6.60
N LYS A 103 12.33 9.31 -6.37
CA LYS A 103 12.46 10.31 -5.30
C LYS A 103 12.05 9.76 -3.93
N LEU A 104 11.06 8.88 -3.87
CA LEU A 104 10.57 8.31 -2.61
C LEU A 104 11.51 7.24 -2.04
N ALA A 105 12.05 6.37 -2.88
CA ALA A 105 12.93 5.28 -2.48
C ALA A 105 14.06 5.71 -1.50
N PRO A 106 14.87 6.76 -1.75
CA PRO A 106 15.90 7.18 -0.80
C PRO A 106 15.32 7.71 0.52
N LEU A 107 14.15 8.37 0.51
CA LEU A 107 13.50 8.85 1.73
C LEU A 107 13.01 7.69 2.60
N VAL A 108 12.45 6.65 1.96
CA VAL A 108 11.99 5.42 2.62
C VAL A 108 13.19 4.67 3.22
N LYS A 109 14.27 4.50 2.45
CA LYS A 109 15.51 3.85 2.91
C LYS A 109 16.17 4.61 4.06
N ALA A 110 16.17 5.94 4.02
CA ALA A 110 16.69 6.77 5.12
C ALA A 110 15.93 6.59 6.44
N ARG A 111 14.69 6.07 6.39
CA ARG A 111 13.89 5.70 7.57
C ARG A 111 14.04 4.23 7.97
N GLY A 112 14.95 3.49 7.35
CA GLY A 112 15.22 2.08 7.64
C GLY A 112 14.16 1.12 7.09
N ALA A 113 13.37 1.54 6.10
CA ALA A 113 12.34 0.72 5.46
C ALA A 113 12.75 0.32 4.03
N GLY A 114 12.19 -0.80 3.57
CA GLY A 114 12.26 -1.23 2.18
C GLY A 114 11.23 -0.53 1.31
N PHE A 115 11.51 -0.38 0.01
CA PHE A 115 10.62 0.26 -0.95
C PHE A 115 10.53 -0.53 -2.25
N LEU A 116 9.29 -0.85 -2.65
CA LEU A 116 8.96 -1.48 -3.92
C LEU A 116 8.06 -0.56 -4.74
N ASP A 117 8.47 -0.29 -5.98
CA ASP A 117 7.62 0.30 -7.01
C ASP A 117 6.97 -0.85 -7.79
N ALA A 118 5.66 -1.03 -7.64
CA ALA A 118 4.92 -2.22 -8.08
C ALA A 118 3.63 -1.86 -8.84
N PRO A 119 3.69 -1.04 -9.92
CA PRO A 119 2.51 -0.70 -10.70
C PRO A 119 1.81 -1.94 -11.27
N VAL A 120 0.50 -1.84 -11.42
CA VAL A 120 -0.35 -2.96 -11.84
C VAL A 120 -0.99 -2.76 -13.21
N GLY A 121 -0.99 -3.82 -14.00
CA GLY A 121 -1.83 -4.00 -15.18
C GLY A 121 -3.09 -4.80 -14.83
N GLY A 122 -4.24 -4.33 -15.29
CA GLY A 122 -5.55 -4.91 -14.98
C GLY A 122 -6.50 -3.89 -14.36
N SER A 123 -7.77 -4.26 -14.22
CA SER A 123 -8.81 -3.41 -13.64
C SER A 123 -9.38 -4.03 -12.37
N VAL A 124 -10.54 -3.54 -11.92
CA VAL A 124 -11.19 -3.97 -10.68
C VAL A 124 -11.50 -5.47 -10.66
N ASN A 125 -11.88 -6.07 -11.80
CA ASN A 125 -12.22 -7.50 -11.84
C ASN A 125 -10.97 -8.39 -11.65
N PRO A 126 -9.87 -8.21 -12.40
CA PRO A 126 -8.61 -8.89 -12.11
C PRO A 126 -8.14 -8.74 -10.66
N ALA A 127 -8.27 -7.55 -10.06
CA ALA A 127 -7.93 -7.33 -8.65
C ALA A 127 -8.76 -8.16 -7.66
N ARG A 128 -10.05 -8.39 -7.96
CA ARG A 128 -10.92 -9.25 -7.13
C ARG A 128 -10.59 -10.72 -7.28
N GLU A 129 -10.01 -11.11 -8.40
CA GLU A 129 -9.71 -12.50 -8.74
C GLU A 129 -8.28 -12.92 -8.39
N GLY A 130 -7.42 -12.00 -7.93
CA GLY A 130 -6.00 -12.28 -7.69
C GLY A 130 -5.24 -12.48 -8.99
N LYS A 131 -5.51 -11.64 -10.00
CA LYS A 131 -4.99 -11.78 -11.37
C LYS A 131 -4.38 -10.49 -11.90
N LEU A 132 -3.93 -9.59 -11.03
CA LEU A 132 -3.23 -8.41 -11.48
C LEU A 132 -1.87 -8.78 -12.08
N LEU A 133 -1.51 -8.11 -13.16
CA LEU A 133 -0.13 -8.13 -13.65
C LEU A 133 0.65 -7.11 -12.82
N ILE A 134 1.49 -7.57 -11.89
CA ILE A 134 2.27 -6.68 -11.02
C ILE A 134 3.71 -6.61 -11.54
N ILE A 135 4.19 -5.42 -11.89
CA ILE A 135 5.54 -5.18 -12.39
C ILE A 135 6.37 -4.59 -11.25
N VAL A 136 7.21 -5.40 -10.61
CA VAL A 136 7.91 -4.98 -9.39
C VAL A 136 9.35 -4.55 -9.68
N GLY A 137 9.69 -3.33 -9.24
CA GLY A 137 11.06 -2.82 -9.12
C GLY A 137 11.43 -2.57 -7.65
N GLY A 138 12.63 -2.97 -7.25
CA GLY A 138 13.14 -2.79 -5.89
C GLY A 138 14.18 -3.85 -5.51
N ASP A 139 14.54 -3.89 -4.24
CA ASP A 139 15.52 -4.85 -3.72
C ASP A 139 14.92 -6.27 -3.61
N ALA A 140 15.73 -7.30 -3.90
CA ALA A 140 15.27 -8.69 -3.96
C ALA A 140 14.73 -9.20 -2.61
N ASP A 141 15.34 -8.76 -1.50
CA ASP A 141 14.92 -9.16 -0.15
C ASP A 141 13.58 -8.51 0.24
N ASP A 142 13.37 -7.24 -0.15
CA ASP A 142 12.08 -6.56 0.02
C ASP A 142 11.00 -7.26 -0.79
N PHE A 143 11.31 -7.61 -2.04
CA PHE A 143 10.41 -8.37 -2.89
C PHE A 143 10.07 -9.74 -2.30
N ALA A 144 11.05 -10.49 -1.80
CA ALA A 144 10.81 -11.79 -1.18
C ALA A 144 9.84 -11.71 0.01
N ARG A 145 9.93 -10.64 0.81
CA ARG A 145 9.02 -10.37 1.93
C ARG A 145 7.60 -9.99 1.47
N ALA A 146 7.48 -9.21 0.39
CA ALA A 146 6.20 -8.78 -0.16
C ALA A 146 5.50 -9.83 -1.03
N LYS A 147 6.27 -10.74 -1.63
CA LYS A 147 5.80 -11.68 -2.66
C LYS A 147 4.54 -12.47 -2.27
N PRO A 148 4.40 -13.03 -1.05
CA PRO A 148 3.18 -13.77 -0.69
C PRO A 148 1.92 -12.90 -0.79
N VAL A 149 2.01 -11.63 -0.39
CA VAL A 149 0.90 -10.67 -0.49
C VAL A 149 0.64 -10.25 -1.93
N LEU A 150 1.69 -10.04 -2.72
CA LEU A 150 1.55 -9.68 -4.13
C LEU A 150 0.95 -10.81 -4.97
N GLN A 151 1.17 -12.07 -4.60
CA GLN A 151 0.59 -13.24 -5.29
C GLN A 151 -0.91 -13.42 -5.01
N ASP A 152 -1.45 -12.78 -3.97
CA ASP A 152 -2.88 -12.80 -3.66
C ASP A 152 -3.69 -11.82 -4.53
N LEU A 153 -3.01 -10.88 -5.22
CA LEU A 153 -3.56 -9.70 -5.90
C LEU A 153 -3.64 -9.83 -7.43
#